data_AF-K9STE9-F1
#
_entry.id   AF-K9STE9-F1
#
_cell.length_a   1.000
_cell.length_b   1.000
_cell.length_c   1.000
_cell.angle_alpha   90.00
_cell.angle_beta   90.00
_cell.angle_gamma   90.00
#
_symmetry.space_group_name_H-M   'P 1'
#
loop_
_entity.id
_entity.type
_entity.pdbx_description
1 polymer ?
#
loop_
_entity_poly.entity_id
_entity_poly.type
_entity_poly.pdbx_seq_one_letter_code
_entity_poly.pdbx_strand_id
1 'polypeptide(L)'
;MTLDPNSSHNSHNIIPGYHLNLSTLRIVIAESNPKILNSLLQKMLSISNWHIYTCGEYTELLEVLSFGTVDLLLLGNINQSNCREISQICRQEWQDLPIIFISHDPMIPGFYRSLIADSQGLGDVVSSTADKHDHFVKVIQNVTGVIHAQKQVLSCLSLAPTTAKEDLISLIIDGKPTTSPKGTQLLKALLGNQAKLLKACGGQGRCATCHVFVQAGMDYLTPPTASELMTLDLMGIKNPNARLACQCQILAAGVEVEVPKGKYIGSEAELESLIGKRAQQSFIDPSTGEILIHEGKLILRSALQKMQEINQELAKKLGILLCRKSMQKPTSVTYSLKDL
;
A
#
# COMPACT_ATOMS: atom_id res chain seq x y z
N MET A 1 56.11 17.61 -10.53
CA MET A 1 55.40 16.60 -11.33
C MET A 1 54.10 16.32 -10.61
N THR A 2 53.13 17.21 -10.79
CA THR A 2 52.08 17.27 -11.84
C THR A 2 50.79 16.73 -11.25
N LEU A 3 49.94 17.69 -10.87
CA LEU A 3 48.50 17.52 -10.72
C LEU A 3 47.91 17.12 -12.06
N ASP A 4 46.98 16.17 -12.06
CA ASP A 4 45.97 16.06 -13.12
C ASP A 4 44.56 16.10 -12.50
N PRO A 5 43.70 17.03 -12.94
CA PRO A 5 42.31 17.19 -12.50
C PRO A 5 41.30 16.57 -13.49
N ASN A 6 40.06 16.38 -13.03
CA ASN A 6 38.84 15.97 -13.77
C ASN A 6 38.60 14.47 -13.98
N SER A 7 37.61 13.91 -13.29
CA SER A 7 36.27 13.73 -13.89
C SER A 7 35.25 13.10 -12.93
N SER A 8 34.21 13.88 -12.65
CA SER A 8 32.81 13.50 -12.39
C SER A 8 32.50 12.36 -11.41
N HIS A 9 32.05 12.77 -10.22
CA HIS A 9 31.13 12.01 -9.36
C HIS A 9 29.90 11.57 -10.14
N ASN A 10 29.73 10.25 -10.29
CA ASN A 10 28.42 9.66 -10.56
C ASN A 10 28.33 8.31 -9.84
N SER A 11 28.12 8.37 -8.53
CA SER A 11 27.83 7.19 -7.72
C SER A 11 26.32 6.93 -7.76
N HIS A 12 25.88 6.14 -8.73
CA HIS A 12 24.66 5.36 -8.60
C HIS A 12 24.82 4.42 -7.41
N ASN A 13 24.23 4.80 -6.27
CA ASN A 13 24.07 3.88 -5.16
C ASN A 13 22.98 2.86 -5.53
N ILE A 14 23.48 1.67 -5.86
CA ILE A 14 22.76 0.41 -5.87
C ILE A 14 22.02 0.28 -4.53
N ILE A 15 20.69 0.21 -4.59
CA ILE A 15 19.83 0.01 -3.42
C ILE A 15 20.05 -1.43 -2.91
N PRO A 16 20.58 -1.64 -1.69
CA PRO A 16 20.73 -2.99 -1.16
C PRO A 16 19.36 -3.55 -0.76
N GLY A 17 19.18 -4.85 -1.02
CA GLY A 17 17.95 -5.59 -0.74
C GLY A 17 17.49 -5.44 0.72
N TYR A 18 16.18 -5.23 0.88
CA TYR A 18 15.52 -5.14 2.18
C TYR A 18 15.53 -6.51 2.87
N HIS A 19 16.60 -6.82 3.58
CA HIS A 19 16.49 -7.66 4.77
C HIS A 19 15.77 -6.81 5.83
N LEU A 20 14.48 -7.07 6.08
CA LEU A 20 13.74 -6.50 7.19
C LEU A 20 14.40 -6.98 8.49
N ASN A 21 15.32 -6.16 9.01
CA ASN A 21 15.90 -6.37 10.32
C ASN A 21 14.83 -6.02 11.36
N LEU A 22 14.22 -7.04 11.96
CA LEU A 22 13.17 -6.89 12.99
C LEU A 22 13.66 -6.16 14.26
N SER A 23 14.95 -5.84 14.38
CA SER A 23 15.53 -5.16 15.54
C SER A 23 15.46 -3.63 15.51
N THR A 24 15.30 -2.98 14.35
CA THR A 24 15.31 -1.51 14.24
C THR A 24 13.93 -0.95 13.91
N LEU A 25 13.52 0.10 14.62
CA LEU A 25 12.24 0.76 14.40
C LEU A 25 12.30 1.70 13.18
N ARG A 26 11.24 1.69 12.39
CA ARG A 26 10.98 2.67 11.33
C ARG A 26 10.04 3.75 11.84
N ILE A 27 10.57 4.95 12.00
CA ILE A 27 9.86 6.10 12.57
C ILE A 27 9.74 7.18 11.51
N VAL A 28 8.56 7.78 11.41
CA VAL A 28 8.31 8.92 10.51
C VAL A 28 8.11 10.16 11.36
N ILE A 29 8.81 11.25 11.05
CA ILE A 29 8.62 12.57 11.64
C ILE A 29 8.03 13.48 10.57
N ALA A 30 6.82 13.95 10.83
CA ALA A 30 6.06 14.77 9.91
C ALA A 30 5.94 16.18 10.50
N GLU A 31 6.86 17.06 10.09
CA GLU A 31 7.03 18.41 10.62
C GLU A 31 7.62 19.34 9.55
N SER A 32 6.87 20.37 9.17
CA SER A 32 7.26 21.33 8.15
C SER A 32 8.17 22.45 8.67
N ASN A 33 8.22 22.67 9.99
CA ASN A 33 9.13 23.64 10.59
C ASN A 33 10.54 23.04 10.76
N PRO A 34 11.54 23.48 9.97
CA PRO A 34 12.87 22.89 9.98
C PRO A 34 13.60 23.06 11.31
N LYS A 35 13.30 24.12 12.08
CA LYS A 35 13.94 24.33 13.39
C LYS A 35 13.48 23.27 14.40
N ILE A 36 12.18 22.98 14.42
CA ILE A 36 11.60 21.96 15.30
C ILE A 36 12.05 20.58 14.83
N LEU A 37 11.94 20.30 13.53
CA LEU A 37 12.39 19.03 12.96
C LEU A 37 13.85 18.71 13.32
N ASN A 38 14.78 19.65 13.11
CA ASN A 38 16.19 19.45 13.44
C ASN A 38 16.42 19.23 14.94
N SER A 39 15.70 19.96 15.79
CA SER A 39 15.77 19.77 17.24
C SER A 39 15.30 18.38 17.67
N LEU A 40 14.20 17.89 17.09
CA LEU A 40 13.66 16.57 17.39
C LEU A 40 14.57 15.46 16.86
N LEU A 41 15.09 15.60 15.64
CA LEU A 41 16.05 14.66 15.04
C LEU A 41 17.30 14.48 15.89
N GLN A 42 17.92 15.59 16.35
CA GLN A 42 19.10 15.52 17.21
C GLN A 42 18.82 14.72 18.49
N LYS A 43 17.65 14.91 19.10
CA LYS A 43 17.24 14.16 20.29
C LYS A 43 16.99 12.69 19.98
N MET A 44 16.27 12.38 18.91
CA MET A 44 15.98 11.00 18.54
C MET A 44 17.23 10.20 18.19
N LEU A 45 18.15 10.80 17.44
CA LEU A 45 19.44 10.18 17.11
C LEU A 45 20.32 9.94 18.35
N SER A 46 20.13 10.71 19.44
CA SER A 46 20.83 10.49 20.71
C SER A 46 20.27 9.33 21.53
N ILE A 47 19.02 8.91 21.27
CA ILE A 47 18.36 7.85 22.04
C ILE A 47 18.76 6.47 21.50
N SER A 48 18.67 6.26 20.20
CA SER A 48 18.87 4.94 19.57
C SER A 48 19.10 5.08 18.06
N ASN A 49 19.63 4.02 17.44
CA ASN A 49 19.83 3.93 16.01
C ASN A 49 18.54 3.42 15.31
N TRP A 50 17.65 4.34 14.95
CA TRP A 50 16.39 4.05 14.25
C TRP A 50 16.43 4.47 12.79
N HIS A 51 15.59 3.87 11.96
CA HIS A 51 15.36 4.33 10.59
C HIS A 51 14.33 5.47 10.61
N ILE A 52 14.84 6.70 10.65
CA ILE A 52 14.02 7.90 10.72
C ILE A 52 13.81 8.45 9.31
N TYR A 53 12.54 8.67 8.94
CA TYR A 53 12.12 9.36 7.74
C TYR A 53 11.50 10.69 8.13
N THR A 54 11.79 11.75 7.38
CA THR A 54 11.28 13.09 7.67
C THR A 54 10.46 13.57 6.49
N CYS A 55 9.35 14.25 6.77
CA CYS A 55 8.52 14.84 5.75
C CYS A 55 7.95 16.18 6.21
N GLY A 56 7.84 17.14 5.29
CA GLY A 56 7.28 18.48 5.56
C GLY A 56 5.98 18.76 4.80
N GLU A 57 5.68 17.96 3.78
CA GLU A 57 4.53 18.10 2.90
C GLU A 57 3.58 16.91 3.04
N TYR A 58 2.29 17.16 2.84
CA TYR A 58 1.24 16.13 2.97
C TYR A 58 1.42 14.97 1.97
N THR A 59 1.76 15.27 0.72
CA THR A 59 1.94 14.24 -0.32
C THR A 59 3.14 13.33 -0.01
N GLU A 60 4.23 13.92 0.48
CA GLU A 60 5.43 13.19 0.89
C GLU A 60 5.13 12.24 2.06
N LEU A 61 4.35 12.70 3.06
CA LEU A 61 3.93 11.86 4.17
C LEU A 61 3.17 10.63 3.67
N LEU A 62 2.18 10.80 2.78
CA LEU A 62 1.40 9.67 2.27
C LEU A 62 2.26 8.67 1.49
N GLU A 63 3.20 9.15 0.68
CA GLU A 63 4.14 8.30 -0.04
C GLU A 63 4.99 7.47 0.94
N VAL A 64 5.54 8.09 1.97
CA VAL A 64 6.35 7.43 3.00
C VAL A 64 5.54 6.39 3.78
N LEU A 65 4.30 6.73 4.18
CA LEU A 65 3.41 5.80 4.89
C LEU A 65 2.98 4.61 4.02
N SER A 66 2.87 4.80 2.70
CA SER A 66 2.49 3.73 1.75
C SER A 66 3.59 2.70 1.50
N PHE A 67 4.84 3.07 1.83
CA PHE A 67 6.02 2.25 1.57
C PHE A 67 6.42 1.50 2.84
N GLY A 68 6.22 0.18 2.91
CA GLY A 68 6.64 -0.65 4.05
C GLY A 68 5.83 -0.41 5.33
N THR A 69 6.26 -1.00 6.44
CA THR A 69 5.62 -0.83 7.76
C THR A 69 6.22 0.37 8.48
N VAL A 70 5.36 1.22 9.05
CA VAL A 70 5.76 2.32 9.94
C VAL A 70 5.41 1.91 11.35
N ASP A 71 6.35 2.08 12.28
CA ASP A 71 6.19 1.64 13.66
C ASP A 71 5.71 2.76 14.57
N LEU A 72 6.02 4.01 14.20
CA LEU A 72 5.65 5.20 14.95
C LEU A 72 5.60 6.40 14.00
N LEU A 73 4.56 7.21 14.12
CA LEU A 73 4.43 8.50 13.47
C LEU A 73 4.50 9.63 14.50
N LEU A 74 5.45 10.54 14.36
CA LEU A 74 5.46 11.82 15.05
C LEU A 74 4.83 12.87 14.14
N LEU A 75 3.69 13.43 14.55
CA LEU A 75 2.87 14.30 13.72
C LEU A 75 2.79 15.71 14.31
N GLY A 76 3.56 16.63 13.73
CA GLY A 76 3.49 18.06 14.03
C GLY A 76 2.71 18.83 12.98
N ASN A 77 3.22 19.99 12.60
CA ASN A 77 2.62 20.79 11.54
C ASN A 77 3.08 20.27 10.17
N ILE A 78 2.15 20.13 9.23
CA ILE A 78 2.45 19.78 7.84
C ILE A 78 1.84 20.85 6.95
N ASN A 79 2.54 21.19 5.88
CA ASN A 79 2.00 22.11 4.88
C ASN A 79 0.78 21.48 4.18
N GLN A 80 -0.23 22.30 3.88
CA GLN A 80 -1.42 21.91 3.12
C GLN A 80 -2.38 20.91 3.82
N SER A 81 -2.16 20.56 5.09
CA SER A 81 -3.10 19.78 5.89
C SER A 81 -2.94 20.11 7.38
N ASN A 82 -3.67 19.42 8.25
CA ASN A 82 -3.57 19.56 9.70
C ASN A 82 -3.56 18.19 10.38
N CYS A 83 -3.07 18.16 11.62
CA CYS A 83 -2.87 16.91 12.35
C CYS A 83 -4.18 16.13 12.59
N ARG A 84 -5.34 16.80 12.65
CA ARG A 84 -6.65 16.15 12.81
C ARG A 84 -7.03 15.36 11.57
N GLU A 85 -6.97 16.00 10.39
CA GLU A 85 -7.25 15.34 9.10
C GLU A 85 -6.32 14.15 8.86
N ILE A 86 -5.00 14.36 9.04
CA ILE A 86 -4.00 13.32 8.87
C ILE A 86 -4.24 12.16 9.83
N SER A 87 -4.53 12.43 11.10
CA SER A 87 -4.83 11.37 12.08
C SER A 87 -6.08 10.56 11.72
N GLN A 88 -7.09 11.19 11.11
CA GLN A 88 -8.29 10.50 10.67
C GLN A 88 -8.00 9.56 9.49
N ILE A 89 -7.23 10.02 8.51
CA ILE A 89 -6.79 9.20 7.38
C ILE A 89 -5.91 8.05 7.87
N CYS A 90 -4.95 8.36 8.77
CA CYS A 90 -4.07 7.35 9.35
C CYS A 90 -4.87 6.24 10.02
N ARG A 91 -5.94 6.57 10.76
CA ARG A 91 -6.81 5.58 11.39
C ARG A 91 -7.64 4.77 10.40
N GLN A 92 -8.04 5.34 9.27
CA GLN A 92 -8.80 4.61 8.26
C GLN A 92 -7.93 3.59 7.52
N GLU A 93 -6.70 3.97 7.20
CA GLU A 93 -5.80 3.21 6.33
C GLU A 93 -4.74 2.39 7.10
N TRP A 94 -4.36 2.81 8.31
CA TRP A 94 -3.36 2.18 9.20
C TRP A 94 -3.87 2.15 10.66
N GLN A 95 -4.92 1.37 10.92
CA GLN A 95 -5.69 1.34 12.19
C GLN A 95 -4.83 1.21 13.46
N ASP A 96 -3.72 0.48 13.42
CA ASP A 96 -2.85 0.20 14.57
C ASP A 96 -1.60 1.09 14.63
N LEU A 97 -1.46 2.09 13.76
CA LEU A 97 -0.28 2.96 13.72
C LEU A 97 -0.24 3.88 14.94
N PRO A 98 0.78 3.80 15.82
CA PRO A 98 0.92 4.74 16.93
C PRO A 98 1.26 6.14 16.42
N ILE A 99 0.55 7.15 16.93
CA ILE A 99 0.73 8.55 16.55
C ILE A 99 1.01 9.39 17.79
N ILE A 100 2.18 10.02 17.84
CA ILE A 100 2.50 11.04 18.84
C ILE A 100 2.38 12.41 18.19
N PHE A 101 1.49 13.25 18.71
CA PHE A 101 1.30 14.60 18.23
C PHE A 101 2.37 15.54 18.79
N ILE A 102 2.90 16.42 17.94
CA ILE A 102 3.85 17.46 18.33
C ILE A 102 3.12 18.80 18.40
N SER A 103 2.95 19.33 19.60
CA SER A 103 2.46 20.67 19.83
C SER A 103 3.61 21.67 19.85
N HIS A 104 3.46 22.79 19.15
CA HIS A 104 4.46 23.87 19.16
C HIS A 104 4.31 24.79 20.39
N ASP A 105 3.27 24.56 21.20
CA ASP A 105 2.97 25.33 22.40
C ASP A 105 3.57 24.65 23.65
N PRO A 106 4.08 25.43 24.62
CA PRO A 106 4.58 24.88 25.89
C PRO A 106 3.44 24.30 26.76
N MET A 107 2.22 24.83 26.61
CA MET A 107 1.01 24.33 27.23
C MET A 107 0.16 23.64 26.17
N ILE A 108 0.00 22.33 26.31
CA ILE A 108 -0.66 21.49 25.30
C ILE A 108 -2.14 21.90 25.16
N PRO A 109 -2.57 22.33 23.96
CA PRO A 109 -3.96 22.70 23.70
C PRO A 109 -4.95 21.55 23.97
N GLY A 110 -6.13 21.88 24.48
CA GLY A 110 -7.14 20.90 24.89
C GLY A 110 -7.67 20.02 23.75
N PHE A 111 -7.62 20.47 22.49
CA PHE A 111 -8.12 19.69 21.34
C PHE A 111 -7.29 18.41 21.08
N TYR A 112 -6.04 18.33 21.55
CA TYR A 112 -5.27 17.09 21.47
C TYR A 112 -5.92 15.97 22.29
N ARG A 113 -6.70 16.30 23.33
CA ARG A 113 -7.42 15.30 24.13
C ARG A 113 -8.42 14.52 23.29
N SER A 114 -9.16 15.16 22.37
CA SER A 114 -10.07 14.44 21.49
C SER A 114 -9.30 13.56 20.51
N LEU A 115 -8.19 14.05 19.96
CA LEU A 115 -7.37 13.28 19.03
C LEU A 115 -6.80 12.00 19.65
N ILE A 116 -6.36 12.07 20.92
CA ILE A 116 -5.84 10.94 21.70
C ILE A 116 -6.96 10.03 22.18
N ALA A 117 -8.10 10.56 22.62
CA ALA A 117 -9.24 9.72 22.98
C ALA A 117 -9.66 8.82 21.80
N ASP A 118 -9.60 9.38 20.59
CA ASP A 118 -9.89 8.67 19.35
C ASP A 118 -8.74 7.73 18.89
N SER A 119 -7.58 7.69 19.57
CA SER A 119 -6.42 6.85 19.19
C SER A 119 -6.42 5.46 19.85
N GLN A 120 -7.51 5.09 20.55
CA GLN A 120 -7.67 3.79 21.21
C GLN A 120 -6.50 3.39 22.14
N GLY A 121 -5.80 4.37 22.70
CA GLY A 121 -4.67 4.16 23.61
C GLY A 121 -3.30 4.04 22.95
N LEU A 122 -3.20 4.19 21.62
CA LEU A 122 -1.95 4.14 20.85
C LEU A 122 -1.42 5.54 20.46
N GLY A 123 -1.87 6.60 21.14
CA GLY A 123 -1.41 7.96 20.85
C GLY A 123 -1.10 8.79 22.08
N ASP A 124 -0.22 9.75 21.91
CA ASP A 124 0.20 10.70 22.95
C ASP A 124 0.44 12.09 22.33
N VAL A 125 0.71 13.10 23.16
CA VAL A 125 1.06 14.46 22.72
C VAL A 125 2.22 15.00 23.51
N VAL A 126 3.16 15.60 22.80
CA VAL A 126 4.38 16.19 23.34
C VAL A 126 4.54 17.62 22.84
N SER A 127 5.13 18.48 23.67
CA SER A 127 5.52 19.82 23.23
C SER A 127 6.90 19.79 22.60
N SER A 128 7.10 20.53 21.50
CA SER A 128 8.40 20.71 20.85
C SER A 128 9.31 21.71 21.57
N THR A 129 8.82 22.43 22.59
CA THR A 129 9.60 23.46 23.26
C THR A 129 10.77 22.87 24.05
N ALA A 130 11.89 23.59 24.08
CA ALA A 130 13.16 23.09 24.64
C ALA A 130 13.06 22.69 26.12
N ASP A 131 12.28 23.42 26.91
CA ASP A 131 12.02 23.14 28.33
C ASP A 131 11.24 21.83 28.57
N LYS A 132 10.63 21.27 27.52
CA LYS A 132 9.87 20.02 27.57
C LYS A 132 10.58 18.85 26.89
N HIS A 133 11.83 19.01 26.44
CA HIS A 133 12.57 17.94 25.75
C HIS A 133 12.81 16.70 26.61
N ASP A 134 13.00 16.84 27.92
CA ASP A 134 13.13 15.67 28.81
C ASP A 134 11.83 14.86 28.88
N HIS A 135 10.68 15.55 28.81
CA HIS A 135 9.38 14.91 28.73
C HIS A 135 9.21 14.21 27.37
N PHE A 136 9.58 14.88 26.27
CA PHE A 136 9.60 14.28 24.94
C PHE A 136 10.39 12.97 24.91
N VAL A 137 11.63 12.97 25.41
CA VAL A 137 12.49 11.77 25.43
C VAL A 137 11.83 10.64 26.22
N LYS A 138 11.24 10.93 27.39
CA LYS A 138 10.54 9.93 28.21
C LYS A 138 9.35 9.31 27.47
N VAL A 139 8.51 10.14 26.85
CA VAL A 139 7.35 9.66 26.08
C VAL A 139 7.81 8.77 24.93
N ILE A 140 8.81 9.21 24.17
CA ILE A 140 9.37 8.43 23.06
C ILE A 140 9.95 7.09 23.55
N GLN A 141 10.71 7.08 24.63
CA GLN A 141 11.28 5.84 25.21
C GLN A 141 10.18 4.88 25.68
N ASN A 142 9.13 5.39 26.31
CA ASN A 142 8.00 4.57 26.75
C ASN A 142 7.27 3.94 25.55
N VAL A 143 6.90 4.75 24.55
CA VAL A 143 6.16 4.29 23.37
C VAL A 143 7.00 3.32 22.55
N THR A 144 8.26 3.66 22.27
CA THR A 144 9.16 2.76 21.53
C THR A 144 9.47 1.48 22.31
N GLY A 145 9.54 1.53 23.64
CA GLY A 145 9.67 0.37 24.50
C GLY A 145 8.46 -0.57 24.40
N VAL A 146 7.24 -0.02 24.42
CA VAL A 146 6.01 -0.80 24.21
C VAL A 146 5.97 -1.41 22.81
N ILE A 147 6.28 -0.63 21.77
CA ILE A 147 6.34 -1.13 20.38
C ILE A 147 7.37 -2.26 20.27
N HIS A 148 8.54 -2.10 20.88
CA HIS A 148 9.58 -3.12 20.87
C HIS A 148 9.14 -4.38 21.62
N ALA A 149 8.49 -4.24 22.78
CA ALA A 149 7.93 -5.37 23.52
C ALA A 149 6.82 -6.08 22.72
N GLN A 150 5.94 -5.33 22.04
CA GLN A 150 4.91 -5.90 21.17
C GLN A 150 5.53 -6.63 19.97
N LYS A 151 6.54 -6.05 19.33
CA LYS A 151 7.29 -6.70 18.25
C LYS A 151 8.05 -7.92 18.75
N GLN A 152 8.64 -7.87 19.93
CA GLN A 152 9.28 -9.03 20.57
C GLN A 152 8.25 -10.10 20.90
N VAL A 153 7.09 -9.76 21.45
CA VAL A 153 6.01 -10.71 21.72
C VAL A 153 5.45 -11.28 20.43
N LEU A 154 5.26 -10.49 19.37
CA LEU A 154 4.89 -10.99 18.04
C LEU A 154 5.97 -11.89 17.46
N SER A 155 7.25 -11.55 17.67
CA SER A 155 8.37 -12.42 17.32
C SER A 155 8.36 -13.68 18.18
N CYS A 156 8.01 -13.61 19.46
CA CYS A 156 7.97 -14.73 20.40
C CYS A 156 6.73 -15.61 20.26
N LEU A 157 5.60 -15.05 19.82
CA LEU A 157 4.41 -15.77 19.39
C LEU A 157 4.68 -16.43 18.03
N SER A 158 5.53 -15.83 17.21
CA SER A 158 6.18 -16.46 16.05
C SER A 158 7.34 -17.40 16.43
N LEU A 159 7.82 -17.38 17.69
CA LEU A 159 8.83 -18.26 18.28
C LEU A 159 8.24 -19.16 19.40
N ALA A 160 6.92 -19.43 19.38
CA ALA A 160 6.53 -20.78 19.78
C ALA A 160 7.44 -21.69 18.94
N PRO A 161 8.17 -22.67 19.52
CA PRO A 161 9.09 -23.46 18.76
C PRO A 161 8.27 -24.35 17.82
N THR A 162 7.87 -23.81 16.67
CA THR A 162 7.70 -24.61 15.49
C THR A 162 9.11 -25.05 15.13
N THR A 163 9.45 -26.22 15.64
CA THR A 163 10.04 -27.28 14.83
C THR A 163 9.15 -27.57 13.61
N ALA A 164 8.82 -26.55 12.83
CA ALA A 164 8.25 -26.66 11.51
C ALA A 164 9.21 -25.84 10.66
N LYS A 165 10.21 -26.56 10.12
CA LYS A 165 10.69 -26.41 8.75
C LYS A 165 9.70 -25.49 8.00
N GLU A 166 10.06 -24.24 7.70
CA GLU A 166 9.16 -23.34 6.96
C GLU A 166 8.66 -24.16 5.76
N ASP A 167 7.37 -24.45 5.74
CA ASP A 167 6.74 -25.18 4.63
C ASP A 167 6.73 -24.20 3.46
N LEU A 168 7.92 -24.07 2.86
CA LEU A 168 8.17 -23.32 1.66
C LEU A 168 7.48 -24.06 0.54
N ILE A 169 6.52 -23.39 -0.04
CA ILE A 169 5.71 -23.90 -1.11
C ILE A 169 6.29 -23.38 -2.42
N SER A 170 6.43 -24.26 -3.40
CA SER A 170 6.83 -23.88 -4.74
C SER A 170 5.66 -23.25 -5.51
N LEU A 171 5.97 -22.16 -6.19
CA LEU A 171 5.09 -21.47 -7.12
C LEU A 171 5.90 -21.01 -8.33
N ILE A 172 5.22 -20.74 -9.44
CA ILE A 172 5.84 -20.25 -10.67
C ILE A 172 5.27 -18.87 -10.97
N ILE A 173 6.13 -17.86 -11.07
CA ILE A 173 5.76 -16.47 -11.37
C ILE A 173 6.38 -16.10 -12.72
N ASP A 174 5.56 -15.81 -13.73
CA ASP A 174 6.01 -15.49 -15.09
C ASP A 174 7.02 -16.53 -15.64
N GLY A 175 6.76 -17.82 -15.37
CA GLY A 175 7.63 -18.94 -15.75
C GLY A 175 8.88 -19.12 -14.89
N LYS A 176 9.10 -18.29 -13.86
CA LYS A 176 10.23 -18.43 -12.93
C LYS A 176 9.82 -19.23 -11.69
N PRO A 177 10.54 -20.32 -11.36
CA PRO A 177 10.28 -21.07 -10.15
C PRO A 177 10.71 -20.24 -8.92
N THR A 178 9.79 -20.13 -7.98
CA THR A 178 9.89 -19.32 -6.77
C THR A 178 9.41 -20.14 -5.58
N THR A 179 9.85 -19.78 -4.38
CA THR A 179 9.30 -20.32 -3.14
C THR A 179 8.71 -19.20 -2.27
N SER A 180 7.65 -19.52 -1.54
CA SER A 180 7.04 -18.63 -0.56
C SER A 180 6.49 -19.44 0.61
N PRO A 181 6.51 -18.91 1.85
CA PRO A 181 5.90 -19.59 2.98
C PRO A 181 4.41 -19.86 2.73
N LYS A 182 3.93 -21.05 3.12
CA LYS A 182 2.49 -21.36 3.13
C LYS A 182 1.69 -20.28 3.87
N GLY A 183 0.53 -19.93 3.33
CA GLY A 183 -0.36 -18.89 3.84
C GLY A 183 0.01 -17.47 3.43
N THR A 184 1.13 -17.27 2.72
CA THR A 184 1.53 -15.93 2.25
C THR A 184 0.51 -15.38 1.25
N GLN A 185 0.20 -14.09 1.38
CA GLN A 185 -0.62 -13.35 0.43
C GLN A 185 0.07 -13.30 -0.94
N LEU A 186 -0.64 -13.64 -2.01
CA LEU A 186 -0.08 -13.75 -3.36
C LEU A 186 0.56 -12.43 -3.83
N LEU A 187 -0.05 -11.28 -3.53
CA LEU A 187 0.53 -9.96 -3.80
C LEU A 187 1.92 -9.79 -3.16
N LYS A 188 2.09 -10.23 -1.90
CA LYS A 188 3.36 -10.13 -1.18
C LYS A 188 4.41 -11.05 -1.81
N ALA A 189 4.02 -12.27 -2.20
CA ALA A 189 4.90 -13.20 -2.90
C ALA A 189 5.37 -12.63 -4.26
N LEU A 190 4.45 -12.03 -5.03
CA LEU A 190 4.76 -11.42 -6.32
C LEU A 190 5.72 -10.21 -6.18
N LEU A 191 5.42 -9.28 -5.28
CA LEU A 191 6.26 -8.10 -5.05
C LEU A 191 7.64 -8.46 -4.48
N GLY A 192 7.71 -9.43 -3.55
CA GLY A 192 8.97 -9.94 -3.02
C GLY A 192 9.87 -10.58 -4.09
N ASN A 193 9.27 -11.05 -5.19
CA ASN A 193 9.98 -11.61 -6.34
C ASN A 193 10.10 -10.64 -7.52
N GLN A 194 9.97 -9.33 -7.26
CA GLN A 194 10.17 -8.24 -8.24
C GLN A 194 9.21 -8.30 -9.44
N ALA A 195 8.05 -8.94 -9.29
CA ALA A 195 7.02 -8.91 -10.32
C ALA A 195 6.47 -7.48 -10.48
N LYS A 196 6.28 -7.04 -11.72
CA LYS A 196 5.82 -5.68 -12.05
C LYS A 196 4.31 -5.55 -11.88
N LEU A 197 3.85 -5.55 -10.63
CA LEU A 197 2.43 -5.47 -10.28
C LEU A 197 2.14 -4.19 -9.50
N LEU A 198 0.99 -3.56 -9.76
CA LEU A 198 0.56 -2.33 -9.11
C LEU A 198 -0.39 -2.61 -7.93
N LYS A 199 -0.35 -1.77 -6.90
CA LYS A 199 -1.23 -1.85 -5.72
C LYS A 199 -1.90 -0.50 -5.40
N ALA A 200 -2.62 0.08 -6.35
CA ALA A 200 -3.12 1.46 -6.23
C ALA A 200 -4.01 1.70 -4.99
N CYS A 201 -4.83 0.71 -4.59
CA CYS A 201 -5.66 0.78 -3.37
C CYS A 201 -4.99 0.21 -2.10
N GLY A 202 -3.67 -0.01 -2.10
CA GLY A 202 -2.95 -0.60 -0.96
C GLY A 202 -3.24 -2.08 -0.69
N GLY A 203 -4.13 -2.73 -1.45
CA GLY A 203 -4.52 -4.14 -1.27
C GLY A 203 -5.94 -4.35 -0.76
N GLN A 204 -6.77 -3.32 -0.73
CA GLN A 204 -8.18 -3.38 -0.29
C GLN A 204 -9.13 -4.10 -1.26
N GLY A 205 -8.65 -4.60 -2.40
CA GLY A 205 -9.48 -5.31 -3.37
C GLY A 205 -10.42 -4.43 -4.19
N ARG A 206 -10.17 -3.11 -4.31
CA ARG A 206 -11.09 -2.15 -4.96
C ARG A 206 -10.68 -1.66 -6.35
N CYS A 207 -9.40 -1.75 -6.70
CA CYS A 207 -8.85 -1.08 -7.90
C CYS A 207 -8.47 -2.00 -9.07
N ALA A 208 -8.47 -3.32 -8.88
CA ALA A 208 -8.00 -4.33 -9.85
C ALA A 208 -6.57 -4.19 -10.39
N THR A 209 -5.78 -3.19 -9.99
CA THR A 209 -4.40 -3.02 -10.50
C THR A 209 -3.44 -4.15 -10.10
N CYS A 210 -3.84 -4.94 -9.10
CA CYS A 210 -3.11 -6.11 -8.60
C CYS A 210 -3.61 -7.44 -9.22
N HIS A 211 -4.42 -7.39 -10.27
CA HIS A 211 -4.93 -8.60 -10.88
C HIS A 211 -3.81 -9.41 -11.54
N VAL A 212 -3.97 -10.73 -11.50
CA VAL A 212 -3.08 -11.71 -12.11
C VAL A 212 -3.90 -12.81 -12.77
N PHE A 213 -3.28 -13.56 -13.68
CA PHE A 213 -3.88 -14.75 -14.26
C PHE A 213 -3.27 -16.00 -13.63
N VAL A 214 -4.10 -16.85 -13.06
CA VAL A 214 -3.68 -18.13 -12.48
C VAL A 214 -3.69 -19.19 -13.58
N GLN A 215 -2.51 -19.62 -14.02
CA GLN A 215 -2.37 -20.64 -15.07
C GLN A 215 -2.57 -22.06 -14.51
N ALA A 216 -2.16 -22.28 -13.26
CA ALA A 216 -2.34 -23.56 -12.56
C ALA A 216 -2.48 -23.34 -11.05
N GLY A 217 -3.09 -24.31 -10.36
CA GLY A 217 -3.19 -24.29 -8.89
C GLY A 217 -4.22 -23.30 -8.34
N MET A 218 -5.32 -23.04 -9.06
CA MET A 218 -6.40 -22.16 -8.58
C MET A 218 -6.98 -22.65 -7.24
N ASP A 219 -7.14 -23.97 -7.08
CA ASP A 219 -7.62 -24.61 -5.84
C ASP A 219 -6.58 -24.57 -4.70
N TYR A 220 -5.34 -24.20 -5.03
CA TYR A 220 -4.26 -24.00 -4.07
C TYR A 220 -4.15 -22.55 -3.61
N LEU A 221 -5.10 -21.70 -4.01
CA LEU A 221 -5.31 -20.37 -3.47
C LEU A 221 -6.59 -20.35 -2.62
N THR A 222 -6.72 -19.35 -1.75
CA THR A 222 -8.01 -19.08 -1.09
C THR A 222 -9.11 -18.83 -2.12
N PRO A 223 -10.36 -19.24 -1.82
CA PRO A 223 -11.48 -19.01 -2.71
C PRO A 223 -11.69 -17.49 -2.93
N PRO A 224 -12.22 -17.09 -4.10
CA PRO A 224 -12.44 -15.69 -4.39
C PRO A 224 -13.48 -15.08 -3.45
N THR A 225 -13.20 -13.88 -2.94
CA THR A 225 -14.13 -13.17 -2.05
C THR A 225 -15.23 -12.47 -2.85
N ALA A 226 -16.36 -12.17 -2.22
CA ALA A 226 -17.43 -11.43 -2.87
C ALA A 226 -16.97 -10.04 -3.38
N SER A 227 -16.10 -9.37 -2.61
CA SER A 227 -15.52 -8.08 -3.01
C SER A 227 -14.60 -8.23 -4.23
N GLU A 228 -13.79 -9.29 -4.25
CA GLU A 228 -12.92 -9.60 -5.39
C GLU A 228 -13.73 -9.78 -6.67
N LEU A 229 -14.76 -10.62 -6.63
CA LEU A 229 -15.62 -10.90 -7.80
C LEU A 229 -16.33 -9.64 -8.28
N MET A 230 -16.85 -8.83 -7.35
CA MET A 230 -17.50 -7.56 -7.68
C MET A 230 -16.55 -6.59 -8.38
N THR A 231 -15.31 -6.47 -7.91
CA THR A 231 -14.31 -5.59 -8.52
C THR A 231 -13.86 -6.08 -9.88
N LEU A 232 -13.66 -7.39 -10.07
CA LEU A 232 -13.34 -7.95 -11.39
C LEU A 232 -14.47 -7.71 -12.40
N ASP A 233 -15.73 -7.92 -12.00
CA ASP A 233 -16.90 -7.67 -12.86
C ASP A 233 -17.06 -6.18 -13.20
N LEU A 234 -16.95 -5.30 -12.20
CA LEU A 234 -17.04 -3.85 -12.39
C LEU A 234 -15.97 -3.33 -13.35
N MET A 235 -14.76 -3.89 -13.27
CA MET A 235 -13.66 -3.51 -14.15
C MET A 235 -13.78 -4.16 -15.53
N GLY A 236 -14.60 -5.19 -15.72
CA GLY A 236 -14.76 -5.87 -17.01
C GLY A 236 -13.73 -6.97 -17.27
N ILE A 237 -13.02 -7.43 -16.23
CA ILE A 237 -12.06 -8.53 -16.31
C ILE A 237 -12.82 -9.85 -16.26
N LYS A 238 -13.07 -10.43 -17.44
CA LYS A 238 -13.94 -11.62 -17.61
C LYS A 238 -13.21 -12.95 -17.69
N ASN A 239 -11.88 -12.94 -17.60
CA ASN A 239 -11.11 -14.16 -17.62
C ASN A 239 -11.40 -14.97 -16.34
N PRO A 240 -11.86 -16.22 -16.43
CA PRO A 240 -12.17 -17.05 -15.25
C PRO A 240 -10.93 -17.35 -14.39
N ASN A 241 -9.74 -17.23 -14.96
CA ASN A 241 -8.47 -17.42 -14.27
C ASN A 241 -7.95 -16.12 -13.64
N ALA A 242 -8.66 -14.99 -13.80
CA ALA A 242 -8.27 -13.74 -13.18
C ALA A 242 -8.54 -13.76 -11.68
N ARG A 243 -7.54 -13.35 -10.90
CA ARG A 243 -7.64 -13.18 -9.45
C ARG A 243 -7.03 -11.86 -9.04
N LEU A 244 -7.53 -11.26 -7.97
CA LEU A 244 -6.87 -10.14 -7.32
C LEU A 244 -5.79 -10.69 -6.38
N ALA A 245 -4.51 -10.46 -6.70
CA ALA A 245 -3.42 -11.00 -5.90
C ALA A 245 -3.46 -10.53 -4.43
N CYS A 246 -4.05 -9.35 -4.16
CA CYS A 246 -4.23 -8.85 -2.79
C CYS A 246 -5.32 -9.60 -2.00
N GLN A 247 -6.19 -10.38 -2.65
CA GLN A 247 -7.27 -11.13 -1.99
C GLN A 247 -6.97 -12.64 -1.93
N CYS A 248 -5.79 -13.07 -2.39
CA CYS A 248 -5.39 -14.47 -2.46
C CYS A 248 -4.32 -14.80 -1.41
N GLN A 249 -4.46 -15.92 -0.72
CA GLN A 249 -3.38 -16.56 0.06
C GLN A 249 -3.00 -17.91 -0.56
N ILE A 250 -1.72 -18.27 -0.48
CA ILE A 250 -1.17 -19.53 -1.04
C ILE A 250 -1.37 -20.67 -0.04
N LEU A 251 -2.17 -21.68 -0.40
CA LEU A 251 -2.53 -22.81 0.47
C LEU A 251 -1.68 -24.06 0.21
N ALA A 252 -1.27 -24.31 -1.04
CA ALA A 252 -0.54 -25.51 -1.45
C ALA A 252 0.41 -25.26 -2.64
N ALA A 253 1.29 -26.22 -2.94
CA ALA A 253 2.31 -26.13 -3.99
C ALA A 253 1.77 -26.36 -5.39
N GLY A 254 2.42 -25.73 -6.38
CA GLY A 254 2.03 -25.84 -7.79
C GLY A 254 1.11 -24.72 -8.28
N VAL A 255 1.09 -23.58 -7.58
CA VAL A 255 0.47 -22.36 -8.10
C VAL A 255 1.35 -21.79 -9.21
N GLU A 256 0.78 -21.55 -10.38
CA GLU A 256 1.42 -20.84 -11.48
C GLU A 256 0.63 -19.58 -11.79
N VAL A 257 1.33 -18.44 -11.80
CA VAL A 257 0.72 -17.12 -11.99
C VAL A 257 1.49 -16.33 -13.04
N GLU A 258 0.74 -15.62 -13.87
CA GLU A 258 1.26 -14.69 -14.84
C GLU A 258 0.78 -13.28 -14.51
N VAL A 259 1.72 -12.34 -14.47
CA VAL A 259 1.42 -10.91 -14.32
C VAL A 259 1.14 -10.33 -15.71
N PRO A 260 0.07 -9.54 -15.88
CA PRO A 260 -0.21 -8.89 -17.16
C PRO A 260 0.99 -8.04 -17.60
N LYS A 261 1.56 -8.37 -18.77
CA LYS A 261 2.79 -7.74 -19.29
C LYS A 261 2.46 -6.48 -20.08
N GLY A 262 2.43 -5.33 -19.40
CA GLY A 262 2.30 -4.03 -20.06
C GLY A 262 2.07 -2.86 -19.12
N LYS A 263 2.19 -1.63 -19.65
CA LYS A 263 1.80 -0.41 -18.95
C LYS A 263 0.29 -0.20 -19.11
N TYR A 264 -0.40 -0.15 -17.97
CA TYR A 264 -1.78 0.31 -17.94
C TYR A 264 -1.83 1.78 -18.33
N ILE A 265 -2.69 2.09 -19.30
CA ILE A 265 -3.03 3.46 -19.65
C ILE A 265 -4.21 3.87 -18.78
N GLY A 266 -4.01 4.85 -17.92
CA GLY A 266 -5.01 5.26 -16.94
C GLY A 266 -6.14 6.12 -17.51
N SER A 267 -5.98 6.69 -18.71
CA SER A 267 -6.99 7.54 -19.34
C SER A 267 -6.80 7.70 -20.86
N GLU A 268 -7.88 8.08 -21.56
CA GLU A 268 -7.82 8.45 -22.97
C GLU A 268 -6.86 9.62 -23.22
N ALA A 269 -6.81 10.60 -22.31
CA ALA A 269 -5.89 11.73 -22.40
C ALA A 269 -4.42 11.31 -22.29
N GLU A 270 -4.11 10.33 -21.44
CA GLU A 270 -2.76 9.76 -21.36
C GLU A 270 -2.38 9.11 -22.69
N LEU A 271 -3.26 8.29 -23.28
CA LEU A 271 -3.02 7.66 -24.59
C LEU A 271 -2.88 8.69 -25.71
N GLU A 272 -3.70 9.74 -25.71
CA GLU A 272 -3.67 10.81 -26.71
C GLU A 272 -2.32 11.55 -26.70
N SER A 273 -1.77 11.83 -25.51
CA SER A 273 -0.45 12.47 -25.34
C SER A 273 0.74 11.64 -25.88
N LEU A 274 0.50 10.35 -26.12
CA LEU A 274 1.49 9.39 -26.59
C LEU A 274 1.37 9.12 -28.10
N ILE A 275 0.33 9.61 -28.78
CA ILE A 275 0.14 9.43 -30.22
C ILE A 275 1.35 9.96 -31.00
N GLY A 276 1.81 9.17 -31.97
CA GLY A 276 2.99 9.47 -32.78
C GLY A 276 4.32 9.02 -32.17
N LYS A 277 4.35 8.58 -30.91
CA LYS A 277 5.53 7.98 -30.28
C LYS A 277 5.55 6.46 -30.52
N ARG A 278 6.72 5.83 -30.33
CA ARG A 278 6.82 4.36 -30.26
C ARG A 278 6.57 3.88 -28.83
N ALA A 279 5.81 2.80 -28.70
CA ALA A 279 5.53 2.19 -27.41
C ALA A 279 6.81 1.54 -26.85
N GLN A 280 7.29 2.03 -25.69
CA GLN A 280 8.45 1.46 -25.00
C GLN A 280 8.14 0.11 -24.32
N GLN A 281 6.86 -0.17 -24.12
CA GLN A 281 6.32 -1.41 -23.56
C GLN A 281 4.89 -1.56 -24.08
N SER A 282 4.34 -2.79 -24.05
CA SER A 282 2.95 -3.01 -24.45
C SER A 282 2.01 -2.18 -23.58
N PHE A 283 1.03 -1.51 -24.18
CA PHE A 283 -0.02 -0.81 -23.47
C PHE A 283 -1.22 -1.71 -23.30
N ILE A 284 -1.72 -1.79 -22.08
CA ILE A 284 -2.85 -2.62 -21.71
C ILE A 284 -4.01 -1.72 -21.29
N ASP A 285 -5.20 -2.06 -21.76
CA ASP A 285 -6.43 -1.45 -21.29
C ASP A 285 -6.72 -1.88 -19.84
N PRO A 286 -6.88 -0.95 -18.88
CA PRO A 286 -7.04 -1.29 -17.47
C PRO A 286 -8.35 -2.01 -17.13
N SER A 287 -9.35 -1.95 -18.02
CA SER A 287 -10.66 -2.55 -17.81
C SER A 287 -10.75 -3.98 -18.34
N THR A 288 -10.26 -4.21 -19.55
CA THR A 288 -10.35 -5.50 -20.23
C THR A 288 -9.09 -6.35 -20.06
N GLY A 289 -7.95 -5.74 -19.72
CA GLY A 289 -6.65 -6.41 -19.75
C GLY A 289 -6.14 -6.70 -21.17
N GLU A 290 -6.83 -6.23 -22.20
CA GLU A 290 -6.39 -6.40 -23.59
C GLU A 290 -5.18 -5.52 -23.91
N ILE A 291 -4.26 -6.05 -24.72
CA ILE A 291 -3.18 -5.25 -25.29
C ILE A 291 -3.77 -4.30 -26.33
N LEU A 292 -3.70 -3.01 -26.06
CA LEU A 292 -4.06 -1.94 -26.98
C LEU A 292 -2.96 -1.75 -28.04
N ILE A 293 -1.70 -1.79 -27.60
CA ILE A 293 -0.53 -1.54 -28.45
C ILE A 293 0.60 -2.46 -27.98
N HIS A 294 1.25 -3.16 -28.90
CA HIS A 294 2.43 -3.96 -28.58
C HIS A 294 3.69 -3.11 -28.45
N GLU A 295 4.63 -3.56 -27.63
CA GLU A 295 5.98 -2.99 -27.54
C GLU A 295 6.61 -2.77 -28.93
N GLY A 296 7.30 -1.64 -29.10
CA GLY A 296 7.98 -1.25 -30.33
C GLY A 296 7.07 -0.74 -31.46
N LYS A 297 5.74 -0.86 -31.35
CA LYS A 297 4.79 -0.36 -32.35
C LYS A 297 4.56 1.15 -32.21
N LEU A 298 4.19 1.78 -33.32
CA LEU A 298 3.81 3.19 -33.36
C LEU A 298 2.43 3.37 -32.72
N ILE A 299 2.31 4.34 -31.83
CA ILE A 299 1.07 4.67 -31.13
C ILE A 299 0.21 5.50 -32.08
N LEU A 300 -0.88 4.90 -32.57
CA LEU A 300 -1.79 5.49 -33.55
C LEU A 300 -3.14 5.83 -32.94
N ARG A 301 -3.90 6.72 -33.60
CA ARG A 301 -5.29 7.06 -33.22
C ARG A 301 -6.22 5.84 -33.20
N SER A 302 -5.91 4.77 -33.93
CA SER A 302 -6.66 3.51 -33.89
C SER A 302 -6.67 2.86 -32.50
N ALA A 303 -5.61 3.03 -31.70
CA ALA A 303 -5.58 2.53 -30.33
C ALA A 303 -6.51 3.32 -29.41
N LEU A 304 -6.60 4.64 -29.60
CA LEU A 304 -7.54 5.50 -28.87
C LEU A 304 -8.98 5.15 -29.22
N GLN A 305 -9.27 4.93 -30.51
CA GLN A 305 -10.58 4.49 -30.96
C GLN A 305 -10.97 3.14 -30.35
N LYS A 306 -10.03 2.17 -30.30
CA LYS A 306 -10.25 0.88 -29.64
C LYS A 306 -10.59 1.03 -28.15
N MET A 307 -9.86 1.89 -27.43
CA MET A 307 -10.14 2.18 -26.01
C MET A 307 -11.53 2.83 -25.81
N GLN A 308 -11.91 3.76 -26.70
CA GLN A 308 -13.23 4.40 -26.67
C GLN A 308 -14.37 3.42 -26.92
N GLU A 309 -14.21 2.51 -27.88
CA GLU A 309 -15.18 1.46 -28.18
C GLU A 309 -15.40 0.55 -26.97
N ILE A 310 -14.31 0.12 -26.31
CA ILE A 310 -14.34 -0.67 -25.08
C ILE A 310 -15.05 0.09 -23.95
N ASN A 311 -14.70 1.36 -23.72
CA ASN A 311 -15.32 2.21 -22.70
C ASN A 311 -16.82 2.41 -22.94
N GLN A 312 -17.23 2.63 -24.19
CA GLN A 312 -18.64 2.75 -24.55
C GLN A 312 -19.42 1.45 -24.32
N GLU A 313 -18.81 0.30 -24.60
CA GLU A 313 -19.44 -0.99 -24.35
C GLU A 313 -19.58 -1.28 -22.85
N LEU A 314 -18.57 -0.93 -22.05
CA LEU A 314 -18.63 -0.99 -20.59
C LEU A 314 -19.70 -0.06 -20.03
N ALA A 315 -19.76 1.20 -20.49
CA ALA A 315 -20.78 2.15 -20.08
C ALA A 315 -22.20 1.66 -20.39
N LYS A 316 -22.43 1.05 -21.57
CA LYS A 316 -23.70 0.41 -21.92
C LYS A 316 -24.05 -0.73 -20.96
N LYS A 317 -23.09 -1.62 -20.64
CA LYS A 317 -23.30 -2.74 -19.71
C LYS A 317 -23.58 -2.25 -18.29
N LEU A 318 -22.85 -1.24 -17.81
CA LEU A 318 -23.06 -0.60 -16.51
C LEU A 318 -24.43 0.07 -16.43
N GLY A 319 -24.85 0.79 -17.47
CA GLY A 319 -26.19 1.37 -17.56
C GLY A 319 -27.31 0.32 -17.48
N ILE A 320 -27.13 -0.85 -18.11
CA ILE A 320 -28.08 -1.97 -18.04
C ILE A 320 -28.10 -2.61 -16.64
N LEU A 321 -26.94 -2.80 -16.00
CA LEU A 321 -26.82 -3.37 -14.65
C LEU A 321 -27.46 -2.47 -13.58
N LEU A 322 -27.25 -1.16 -13.66
CA LEU A 322 -27.86 -0.18 -12.77
C LEU A 322 -29.38 -0.10 -12.97
N CYS A 323 -29.86 -0.27 -14.20
CA CYS A 323 -31.29 -0.30 -14.52
C CYS A 323 -31.99 -1.60 -14.05
N ARG A 324 -31.29 -2.75 -14.04
CA ARG A 324 -31.82 -4.01 -13.47
C ARG A 324 -31.92 -3.98 -11.95
N LYS A 325 -30.98 -3.33 -11.26
CA LYS A 325 -31.00 -3.18 -9.79
C LYS A 325 -32.17 -2.32 -9.29
N SER A 326 -32.70 -1.39 -10.09
CA SER A 326 -33.88 -0.59 -9.73
C SER A 326 -35.22 -1.34 -9.88
N MET A 327 -35.23 -2.51 -10.54
CA MET A 327 -36.45 -3.30 -10.75
C MET A 327 -36.66 -4.46 -9.75
N GLN A 328 -35.70 -4.73 -8.86
CA GLN A 328 -35.93 -5.65 -7.75
C GLN A 328 -36.59 -4.89 -6.59
N LYS A 329 -37.93 -4.88 -6.57
CA LYS A 329 -38.69 -4.51 -5.36
C LYS A 329 -38.26 -5.46 -4.21
N PRO A 330 -38.08 -4.96 -2.98
CA PRO A 330 -37.91 -5.83 -1.83
C PRO A 330 -39.19 -6.65 -1.67
N THR A 331 -39.06 -7.98 -1.72
CA THR A 331 -40.11 -8.89 -1.28
C THR A 331 -40.33 -8.66 0.21
N SER A 332 -41.39 -7.94 0.54
CA SER A 332 -41.86 -7.77 1.91
C SER A 332 -42.31 -9.11 2.46
N VAL A 333 -41.51 -9.70 3.35
CA VAL A 333 -41.95 -10.80 4.21
C VAL A 333 -42.79 -10.18 5.33
N THR A 334 -44.11 -10.23 5.19
CA THR A 334 -45.04 -9.91 6.27
C THR A 334 -45.14 -11.10 7.22
N TYR A 335 -44.60 -10.97 8.42
CA TYR A 335 -44.92 -11.87 9.53
C TYR A 335 -46.31 -11.50 10.07
N SER A 336 -47.26 -12.42 9.98
CA SER A 336 -48.57 -12.32 10.61
C SER A 336 -48.46 -12.73 12.07
N LEU A 337 -48.61 -11.78 12.99
CA LEU A 337 -48.85 -12.03 14.42
C LEU A 337 -50.28 -12.53 14.61
N LYS A 338 -50.52 -13.79 14.22
CA LYS A 338 -51.58 -14.65 14.74
C LYS A 338 -51.02 -16.06 14.70
N ASP A 339 -50.71 -16.55 15.90
CA ASP A 339 -50.27 -17.88 16.32
C ASP A 339 -48.88 -17.84 16.97
N LEU A 340 -48.93 -17.96 18.30
CA LEU A 340 -47.90 -17.99 19.35
C LEU A 340 -47.60 -16.67 20.06
#